data_AF-A0A8T5AQF6-F1
#
_entry.id   AF-A0A8T5AQF6-F1
#
_cell.length_a   1.000
_cell.length_b   1.000
_cell.length_c   1.000
_cell.angle_alpha   90.00
_cell.angle_beta   90.00
_cell.angle_gamma   90.00
#
_symmetry.space_group_name_H-M   'P 1'
#
loop_
_entity.id
_entity.type
_entity.pdbx_description
1 polymer ?
#
loop_
_entity_poly.entity_id
_entity_poly.type
_entity_poly.pdbx_seq_one_letter_code
_entity_poly.pdbx_strand_id
1 'polypeptide(L)'
;AELSEKYAREGWSYFNEDLLFIASTTIIVNLTKEIAVKAGEINAVMKAKVKGWGMADSIILATAQVAKAKVITGDKHFGGLKEAILIKQNH
;
A
#
# COMPACT_ATOMS: atom_id res chain seq x y z
N ALA A 1 -2.40 9.55 -0.92
CA ALA A 1 -2.13 9.84 -2.35
C ALA A 1 -3.03 8.96 -3.24
N GLU A 2 -2.88 7.64 -3.21
CA GLU A 2 -3.63 6.74 -4.14
C GLU A 2 -5.15 6.81 -4.01
N LEU A 3 -5.69 6.83 -2.77
CA LEU A 3 -7.15 6.93 -2.56
C LEU A 3 -7.71 8.24 -3.14
N SER A 4 -7.12 9.39 -2.78
CA SER A 4 -7.55 10.69 -3.28
C SER A 4 -7.39 10.84 -4.79
N GLU A 5 -6.31 10.29 -5.37
CA GLU A 5 -6.08 10.29 -6.82
C GLU A 5 -7.18 9.49 -7.53
N LYS A 6 -7.54 8.31 -7.03
CA LYS A 6 -8.62 7.50 -7.60
C LYS A 6 -9.94 8.29 -7.62
N TYR A 7 -10.33 8.91 -6.51
CA TYR A 7 -11.56 9.70 -6.46
C TYR A 7 -11.56 10.85 -7.45
N ALA A 8 -10.42 11.56 -7.57
CA ALA A 8 -10.26 12.62 -8.55
C ALA A 8 -10.36 12.10 -10.00
N ARG A 9 -9.75 10.94 -10.30
CA ARG A 9 -9.78 10.31 -11.62
C ARG A 9 -11.18 9.87 -12.02
N GLU A 10 -11.93 9.27 -11.09
CA GLU A 10 -13.29 8.78 -11.34
C GLU A 10 -14.37 9.89 -11.22
N GLY A 11 -13.99 11.10 -10.79
CA GLY A 11 -14.92 12.22 -10.60
C GLY A 11 -15.87 12.06 -9.41
N TRP A 12 -15.49 11.28 -8.40
CA TRP A 12 -16.31 11.04 -7.21
C TRP A 12 -16.20 12.19 -6.21
N SER A 13 -17.34 12.76 -5.83
CA SER A 13 -17.40 13.96 -4.97
C SER A 13 -17.39 13.67 -3.47
N TYR A 14 -17.58 12.42 -3.06
CA TYR A 14 -17.80 12.00 -1.67
C TYR A 14 -16.52 11.48 -0.96
N PHE A 15 -15.34 12.01 -1.35
CA PHE A 15 -14.05 11.57 -0.80
C PHE A 15 -13.93 11.79 0.72
N ASN A 16 -14.44 12.92 1.21
CA ASN A 16 -14.27 13.29 2.62
C ASN A 16 -15.12 12.39 3.54
N GLU A 17 -16.34 12.07 3.12
CA GLU A 17 -17.26 11.19 3.84
C GLU A 17 -16.68 9.78 3.95
N ASP A 18 -16.20 9.23 2.84
CA ASP A 18 -15.61 7.89 2.80
C ASP A 18 -14.28 7.82 3.56
N LEU A 19 -13.44 8.86 3.43
CA LEU A 19 -12.20 8.95 4.21
C LEU A 19 -12.48 9.01 5.71
N LEU A 20 -13.48 9.78 6.15
CA LEU A 20 -13.88 9.87 7.55
C LEU A 20 -14.35 8.50 8.07
N PHE A 21 -15.17 7.78 7.30
CA PHE A 21 -15.61 6.44 7.67
C PHE A 21 -14.44 5.46 7.82
N ILE A 22 -13.52 5.43 6.85
CA ILE A 22 -12.31 4.59 6.89
C ILE A 22 -11.46 4.97 8.12
N ALA A 23 -11.20 6.25 8.34
CA ALA A 23 -10.38 6.72 9.46
C ALA A 23 -11.01 6.43 10.83
N SER A 24 -12.34 6.40 10.91
CA SER A 24 -13.06 6.10 12.17
C SER A 24 -12.99 4.62 12.59
N THR A 25 -12.66 3.73 11.65
CA THR A 25 -12.65 2.27 11.85
C THR A 25 -11.26 1.66 11.71
N THR A 26 -10.24 2.46 11.42
CA THR A 26 -8.88 1.98 11.13
C THR A 26 -7.82 2.78 11.89
N ILE A 27 -6.63 2.20 12.00
CA ILE A 27 -5.45 2.91 12.50
C ILE A 27 -4.68 3.46 11.29
N ILE A 28 -4.50 4.78 11.25
CA ILE A 28 -3.68 5.45 10.25
C ILE A 28 -2.21 5.40 10.69
N VAL A 29 -1.39 4.71 9.92
CA VAL A 29 0.07 4.66 10.13
C VAL A 29 0.73 5.77 9.30
N ASN A 30 1.38 6.71 10.00
CA ASN A 30 2.10 7.80 9.34
C ASN A 30 3.40 7.31 8.68
N LEU A 31 3.76 7.92 7.55
CA LEU A 31 5.06 7.69 6.91
C LEU A 31 6.17 8.30 7.78
N THR A 32 6.87 7.46 8.55
CA THR A 32 8.01 7.88 9.37
C THR A 32 9.31 7.85 8.56
N LYS A 33 10.37 8.48 9.10
CA LYS A 33 11.72 8.41 8.51
C LYS A 33 12.19 6.96 8.34
N GLU A 34 11.92 6.10 9.32
CA GLU A 34 12.28 4.68 9.27
C GLU A 34 11.60 3.97 8.09
N ILE A 35 10.28 4.16 7.95
CA ILE A 35 9.52 3.57 6.84
C ILE A 35 10.03 4.13 5.51
N ALA A 36 10.30 5.43 5.42
CA ALA A 36 10.78 6.06 4.19
C ALA A 36 12.15 5.53 3.73
N VAL A 37 13.12 5.38 4.65
CA VAL A 37 14.44 4.82 4.34
C VAL A 37 14.30 3.38 3.86
N LYS A 38 13.56 2.56 4.61
CA LYS A 38 13.35 1.15 4.28
C LYS A 38 12.60 0.96 2.95
N ALA A 39 11.63 1.83 2.66
CA ALA A 39 10.95 1.83 1.36
C ALA A 39 11.91 2.11 0.21
N GLY A 40 12.87 3.03 0.38
CA GLY A 40 13.91 3.30 -0.61
C GLY A 40 14.77 2.06 -0.90
N GLU A 41 15.19 1.35 0.15
CA GLU A 41 15.97 0.10 0.04
C GLU A 41 15.17 -1.00 -0.67
N ILE A 42 13.91 -1.20 -0.26
CA ILE A 42 13.00 -2.17 -0.89
C ILE A 42 12.82 -1.83 -2.37
N ASN A 43 12.55 -0.56 -2.70
CA ASN A 43 12.33 -0.13 -4.09
C ASN A 43 13.55 -0.40 -4.96
N ALA A 44 14.76 -0.13 -4.44
CA ALA A 44 16.01 -0.37 -5.17
C ALA A 44 16.17 -1.85 -5.57
N VAL A 45 15.77 -2.77 -4.70
CA VAL A 45 15.84 -4.22 -4.94
C VAL A 45 14.69 -4.72 -5.79
N MET A 46 13.46 -4.29 -5.50
CA MET A 46 12.24 -4.88 -6.07
C MET A 46 11.97 -4.43 -7.50
N LYS A 47 12.31 -3.19 -7.87
CA LYS A 47 12.15 -2.69 -9.26
C LYS A 47 12.91 -3.51 -10.30
N ALA A 48 13.99 -4.18 -9.89
CA ALA A 48 14.76 -5.08 -10.75
C ALA A 48 14.15 -6.49 -10.85
N LYS A 49 13.31 -6.88 -9.89
CA LYS A 49 12.74 -8.24 -9.77
C LYS A 49 11.29 -8.33 -10.25
N VAL A 50 10.51 -7.27 -10.02
CA VAL A 50 9.08 -7.23 -10.29
C VAL A 50 8.81 -6.06 -11.23
N LYS A 51 8.44 -6.39 -12.47
CA LYS A 51 8.06 -5.38 -13.47
C LYS A 51 6.85 -4.60 -12.95
N GLY A 52 6.93 -3.28 -12.98
CA GLY A 52 5.85 -2.41 -12.52
C GLY A 52 5.90 -2.05 -11.04
N TRP A 53 6.86 -2.60 -10.27
CA TRP A 53 7.02 -2.28 -8.86
C TRP A 53 7.35 -0.80 -8.63
N GLY A 54 6.55 -0.14 -7.79
CA GLY A 54 6.66 1.28 -7.52
C GLY A 54 7.14 1.65 -6.11
N MET A 55 7.33 2.96 -5.90
CA MET A 55 7.62 3.50 -4.57
C MET A 55 6.45 3.29 -3.60
N ALA A 56 5.21 3.35 -4.08
CA ALA A 56 4.03 3.09 -3.25
C ALA A 56 4.01 1.66 -2.71
N ASP A 57 4.23 0.65 -3.57
CA ASP A 57 4.38 -0.76 -3.15
C ASP A 57 5.48 -0.93 -2.11
N SER A 58 6.59 -0.21 -2.31
CA SER A 58 7.73 -0.23 -1.40
C SER A 58 7.39 0.35 -0.03
N ILE A 59 6.64 1.45 0.02
CA ILE A 59 6.15 2.05 1.28
C ILE A 59 5.18 1.09 1.98
N ILE A 60 4.28 0.45 1.24
CA ILE A 60 3.33 -0.54 1.79
C ILE A 60 4.10 -1.71 2.42
N LEU A 61 5.06 -2.29 1.70
CA LEU A 61 5.86 -3.41 2.21
C LEU A 61 6.74 -2.99 3.40
N ALA A 62 7.38 -1.82 3.33
CA ALA A 62 8.18 -1.28 4.44
C ALA A 62 7.33 -1.10 5.70
N THR A 63 6.13 -0.51 5.55
CA THR A 63 5.18 -0.30 6.65
C THR A 63 4.79 -1.63 7.29
N ALA A 64 4.43 -2.63 6.48
CA ALA A 64 4.08 -3.96 6.99
C ALA A 64 5.25 -4.62 7.74
N GLN A 65 6.47 -4.52 7.22
CA GLN A 65 7.64 -5.09 7.89
C GLN A 65 8.00 -4.38 9.20
N VAL A 66 7.90 -3.05 9.26
CA VAL A 66 8.14 -2.26 10.50
C VAL A 66 7.07 -2.57 11.54
N ALA A 67 5.80 -2.59 11.14
CA ALA A 67 4.67 -2.88 12.02
C ALA A 67 4.51 -4.38 12.37
N LYS A 68 5.34 -5.26 11.80
CA LYS A 68 5.20 -6.73 11.90
C LYS A 68 3.81 -7.21 11.49
N ALA A 69 3.21 -6.54 10.51
CA ALA A 69 1.88 -6.79 10.00
C ALA A 69 1.90 -7.59 8.69
N LYS A 70 0.71 -7.86 8.14
CA LYS A 70 0.52 -8.48 6.83
C LYS A 70 -0.11 -7.49 5.86
N VAL A 71 0.32 -7.53 4.61
CA VAL A 71 -0.33 -6.86 3.47
C VAL A 71 -1.41 -7.79 2.94
N ILE A 72 -2.68 -7.41 3.11
CA ILE A 72 -3.82 -8.12 2.50
C ILE A 72 -4.10 -7.44 1.18
N THR A 73 -3.93 -8.14 0.06
CA THR A 73 -4.04 -7.52 -1.28
C THR A 73 -4.45 -8.50 -2.36
N GLY A 74 -5.10 -7.99 -3.41
CA GLY A 74 -5.30 -8.71 -4.67
C GLY A 74 -4.17 -8.48 -5.70
N ASP A 75 -3.23 -7.59 -5.38
CA ASP A 75 -2.12 -7.24 -6.29
C ASP A 75 -1.07 -8.37 -6.35
N LYS A 76 -0.83 -8.86 -7.57
CA LYS A 76 0.13 -9.93 -7.85
C LYS A 76 1.58 -9.48 -7.64
N HIS A 77 1.88 -8.18 -7.62
CA HIS A 77 3.24 -7.69 -7.30
C HIS A 77 3.74 -8.23 -5.96
N PHE A 78 2.84 -8.44 -5.00
CA PHE A 78 3.16 -8.94 -3.66
C PHE A 78 3.22 -10.48 -3.58
N GLY A 79 3.03 -11.19 -4.69
CA GLY A 79 3.03 -12.64 -4.73
C GLY A 79 4.35 -13.25 -4.26
N GLY A 80 4.27 -14.19 -3.31
CA GLY A 80 5.44 -14.87 -2.74
C GLY A 80 6.21 -14.08 -1.69
N LEU A 81 5.81 -12.84 -1.36
CA LEU A 81 6.39 -12.09 -0.25
C LEU A 81 5.89 -12.63 1.09
N LYS A 82 6.80 -12.80 2.05
CA LYS A 82 6.49 -13.30 3.40
C LYS A 82 5.40 -12.47 4.09
N GLU A 83 5.40 -11.17 3.86
CA GLU A 83 4.46 -10.23 4.47
C GLU A 83 3.11 -10.18 3.77
N ALA A 84 2.90 -10.87 2.64
CA ALA A 84 1.67 -10.76 1.86
C ALA A 84 0.70 -11.93 2.07
N ILE A 85 -0.59 -11.62 2.14
CA ILE A 85 -1.69 -12.58 2.01
C ILE A 85 -2.48 -12.17 0.77
N LEU A 86 -2.40 -12.99 -0.29
CA LEU A 86 -3.13 -12.75 -1.52
C LEU A 86 -4.58 -13.18 -1.38
N ILE A 87 -5.50 -12.28 -1.69
CA ILE A 87 -6.94 -12.56 -1.77
C ILE A 87 -7.36 -12.63 -3.24
N LYS A 88 -8.13 -13.66 -3.59
CA LYS A 88 -8.75 -13.75 -4.93
C LYS A 88 -9.85 -12.70 -5.03
N GLN A 89 -9.82 -11.90 -6.10
CA GLN A 89 -11.00 -11.16 -6.52
C GLN A 89 -11.90 -12.13 -7.28
N ASN A 90 -13.02 -12.51 -6.67
CA ASN A 90 -14.10 -13.16 -7.41
C ASN A 90 -14.87 -12.04 -8.09
N HIS A 91 -14.69 -11.89 -9.40
CA HIS A 91 -15.56 -11.07 -10.25
C HIS A 91 -16.69 -11.93 -10.81
#